data_AF-A0A2G8JUD0-F1
#
_entry.id   AF-A0A2G8JUD0-F1
#
_cell.length_a   1.000
_cell.length_b   1.000
_cell.length_c   1.000
_cell.angle_alpha   90.00
_cell.angle_beta   90.00
_cell.angle_gamma   90.00
#
_symmetry.space_group_name_H-M   'P 1'
#
loop_
_entity.id
_entity.type
_entity.pdbx_description
1 polymer ?
#
loop_
_entity_poly.entity_id
_entity_poly.type
_entity_poly.pdbx_seq_one_letter_code
_entity_poly.pdbx_strand_id
1 'polypeptide(L)'
;MTSQENLFSRAIHITQTWVVGEFTLYVTEGSPNRPFPGIVLTLPVGKGRNELWMKTRAAFTLIYERYYADYDWFMKVDDDTFVIVDNLRYLLASKNTSEPLYYGFSFRHPQFNLDYTSGGSGYVLGKEALSRFIKVAYDESVCPSGHSVAKAAEDLMMGLCLSAAGVRVGNSLDSPRKNTLSGIYIRQFYRWNIGDGYRVLFPQYNYCEFHYNVCLSVCLLVCLSVCCLLFVYVHCFTLY
;
A
#
# COMPACT_ATOMS: atom_id res chain seq x y z
N MET A 1 5.60 -5.75 4.04
CA MET A 1 6.30 -6.84 3.32
C MET A 1 7.77 -6.50 3.25
N THR A 2 8.66 -7.41 3.62
CA THR A 2 10.11 -7.19 3.57
C THR A 2 10.84 -8.49 3.24
N SER A 3 12.16 -8.46 3.23
CA SER A 3 13.02 -9.65 3.10
C SER A 3 13.88 -9.81 4.34
N GLN A 4 14.44 -11.02 4.53
CA GLN A 4 15.36 -11.27 5.65
C GLN A 4 16.53 -10.25 5.67
N GLU A 5 17.02 -9.89 4.48
CA GLU A 5 18.13 -8.95 4.27
C GLU A 5 17.71 -7.49 4.52
N ASN A 6 16.44 -7.15 4.26
CA ASN A 6 15.93 -5.79 4.40
C ASN A 6 15.46 -5.45 5.81
N LEU A 7 15.36 -6.42 6.73
CA LEU A 7 14.87 -6.20 8.09
C LEU A 7 15.63 -5.04 8.78
N PHE A 8 16.96 -5.08 8.77
CA PHE A 8 17.78 -4.08 9.46
C PHE A 8 18.22 -2.90 8.58
N SER A 9 18.07 -2.99 7.26
CA SER A 9 18.44 -1.90 6.34
C SER A 9 17.24 -1.01 5.96
N ARG A 10 16.01 -1.52 6.14
CA ARG A 10 14.77 -0.81 5.77
C ARG A 10 13.70 -0.92 6.85
N ALA A 11 13.27 -2.14 7.17
CA ALA A 11 12.09 -2.36 8.01
C ALA A 11 12.26 -1.80 9.45
N ILE A 12 13.49 -1.75 9.96
CA ILE A 12 13.82 -1.14 11.25
C ILE A 12 13.39 0.33 11.34
N HIS A 13 13.50 1.08 10.23
CA HIS A 13 13.12 2.48 10.21
C HIS A 13 11.61 2.67 10.32
N ILE A 14 10.84 1.72 9.78
CA ILE A 14 9.39 1.69 9.95
C ILE A 14 9.07 1.55 11.44
N THR A 15 9.67 0.57 12.14
CA THR A 15 9.49 0.33 13.58
C THR A 15 9.73 1.59 14.43
N GLN A 16 10.70 2.40 14.03
CA GLN A 16 11.13 3.59 14.76
C GLN A 16 10.37 4.87 14.37
N THR A 17 9.43 4.79 13.43
CA THR A 17 8.74 5.96 12.89
C THR A 17 7.23 5.80 12.93
N TRP A 18 6.61 5.45 11.81
CA TRP A 18 5.18 5.65 11.60
C TRP A 18 4.31 4.50 12.10
N VAL A 19 4.89 3.36 12.50
CA VAL A 19 4.12 2.26 13.14
C VAL A 19 4.21 2.24 14.67
N VAL A 20 4.77 3.29 15.28
CA VAL A 20 4.83 3.36 16.75
C VAL A 20 3.41 3.39 17.31
N GLY A 21 3.06 2.37 18.09
CA GLY A 21 1.71 2.20 18.63
C GLY A 21 0.75 1.40 17.75
N GLU A 22 1.16 1.00 16.55
CA GLU A 22 0.36 0.17 15.64
C GLU A 22 0.78 -1.30 15.71
N PHE A 23 -0.20 -2.22 15.68
CA PHE A 23 0.09 -3.64 15.52
C PHE A 23 0.67 -3.91 14.13
N THR A 24 1.92 -4.37 14.06
CA THR A 24 2.67 -4.51 12.80
C THR A 24 3.37 -5.86 12.73
N LEU A 25 3.16 -6.55 11.60
CA LEU A 25 3.84 -7.80 11.26
C LEU A 25 4.83 -7.56 10.12
N TYR A 26 6.09 -7.94 10.34
CA TYR A 26 7.13 -7.91 9.33
C TYR A 26 7.22 -9.27 8.64
N VAL A 27 6.54 -9.39 7.51
CA VAL A 27 6.48 -10.63 6.72
C VAL A 27 7.77 -10.81 5.91
N THR A 28 8.44 -11.95 6.10
CA THR A 28 9.70 -12.32 5.43
C THR A 28 9.72 -13.79 5.04
N GLU A 29 10.65 -14.16 4.15
CA GLU A 29 10.97 -15.55 3.79
C GLU A 29 12.06 -16.20 4.67
N GLY A 30 12.59 -15.47 5.64
CA GLY A 30 13.65 -15.94 6.52
C GLY A 30 13.68 -15.20 7.84
N SER A 31 14.05 -15.92 8.89
CA SER A 31 14.16 -15.38 10.25
C SER A 31 15.33 -14.39 10.36
N PRO A 32 15.23 -13.36 11.20
CA PRO A 32 16.31 -12.39 11.33
C PRO A 32 17.58 -13.05 11.92
N ASN A 33 18.75 -12.63 11.45
CA ASN A 33 20.05 -13.14 11.93
C ASN A 33 20.40 -12.69 13.36
N ARG A 34 19.64 -11.72 13.91
CA ARG A 34 19.79 -11.18 15.27
C ARG A 34 18.41 -10.69 15.76
N PRO A 35 18.20 -10.45 17.07
CA PRO A 35 16.92 -9.96 17.57
C PRO A 35 16.46 -8.69 16.82
N PHE A 36 15.23 -8.73 16.30
CA PHE A 36 14.58 -7.60 15.62
C PHE A 36 13.54 -6.98 16.56
N PRO A 37 13.48 -5.65 16.72
CA PRO A 37 12.56 -4.99 17.66
C PRO A 37 11.13 -4.88 17.09
N GLY A 38 10.58 -5.97 16.55
CA GLY A 38 9.23 -6.03 15.98
C GLY A 38 8.80 -7.48 15.78
N ILE A 39 7.52 -7.69 15.46
CA ILE A 39 6.97 -9.03 15.27
C ILE A 39 7.30 -9.50 13.84
N VAL A 40 8.22 -10.45 13.70
CA VAL A 40 8.58 -11.02 12.39
C VAL A 40 7.73 -12.25 12.12
N LEU A 41 7.06 -12.27 10.96
CA LEU A 41 6.34 -13.42 10.44
C LEU A 41 7.16 -14.06 9.32
N THR A 42 7.85 -15.15 9.64
CA THR A 42 8.60 -15.93 8.65
C THR A 42 7.67 -16.91 7.94
N LEU A 43 7.65 -16.86 6.61
CA LEU A 43 6.87 -17.76 5.75
C LEU A 43 7.78 -18.72 4.98
N PRO A 44 7.40 -20.01 4.82
CA PRO A 44 8.17 -20.99 4.07
C PRO A 44 7.95 -20.83 2.55
N VAL A 45 8.32 -19.67 2.03
CA VAL A 45 8.15 -19.28 0.61
C VAL A 45 9.48 -18.83 0.02
N GLY A 46 9.57 -18.75 -1.31
CA GLY A 46 10.83 -18.43 -1.97
C GLY A 46 11.33 -16.99 -1.72
N LYS A 47 12.58 -16.74 -2.13
CA LYS A 47 13.17 -15.40 -2.15
C LYS A 47 12.77 -14.62 -3.42
N GLY A 48 12.74 -13.30 -3.30
CA GLY A 48 12.62 -12.40 -4.44
C GLY A 48 11.20 -11.92 -4.76
N ARG A 49 11.11 -11.05 -5.76
CA ARG A 49 9.87 -10.35 -6.12
C ARG A 49 8.79 -11.25 -6.73
N ASN A 50 9.20 -12.31 -7.41
CA ASN A 50 8.26 -13.26 -8.03
C ASN A 50 7.45 -14.06 -6.99
N GLU A 51 7.90 -14.06 -5.74
CA GLU A 51 7.28 -14.75 -4.61
C GLU A 51 6.37 -13.82 -3.79
N LEU A 52 6.26 -12.54 -4.16
CA LEU A 52 5.46 -11.55 -3.41
C LEU A 52 4.00 -11.94 -3.33
N TRP A 53 3.44 -12.51 -4.41
CA TRP A 53 2.08 -13.01 -4.41
C TRP A 53 1.90 -14.13 -3.37
N MET A 54 2.78 -15.13 -3.40
CA MET A 54 2.74 -16.26 -2.46
C MET A 54 2.90 -15.80 -1.01
N LYS A 55 3.83 -14.86 -0.75
CA LYS A 55 4.00 -14.22 0.57
C LYS A 55 2.74 -13.52 1.03
N THR A 56 2.15 -12.70 0.16
CA THR A 56 0.96 -11.90 0.48
C THR A 56 -0.23 -12.79 0.78
N ARG A 57 -0.48 -13.80 -0.08
CA ARG A 57 -1.54 -14.79 0.09
C ARG A 57 -1.41 -15.53 1.42
N ALA A 58 -0.23 -16.05 1.73
CA ALA A 58 0.01 -16.75 2.98
C ALA A 58 -0.07 -15.81 4.21
N ALA A 59 0.44 -14.59 4.11
CA ALA A 59 0.37 -13.61 5.19
C ALA A 59 -1.07 -13.24 5.56
N PHE A 60 -1.90 -12.89 4.57
CA PHE A 60 -3.30 -12.54 4.83
C PHE A 60 -4.09 -13.74 5.39
N THR A 61 -3.79 -14.96 4.96
CA THR A 61 -4.39 -16.18 5.52
C THR A 61 -4.07 -16.32 7.01
N LEU A 62 -2.80 -16.20 7.39
CA LEU A 62 -2.38 -16.28 8.79
C LEU A 62 -2.93 -15.12 9.62
N ILE A 63 -3.01 -13.92 9.03
CA ILE A 63 -3.63 -12.76 9.68
C ILE A 63 -5.10 -13.01 9.94
N TYR A 64 -5.82 -13.59 8.98
CA TYR A 64 -7.23 -13.92 9.15
C TYR A 64 -7.43 -14.96 10.26
N GLU A 65 -6.65 -16.03 10.25
CA GLU A 65 -6.76 -17.10 11.25
C GLU A 65 -6.49 -16.61 12.68
N ARG A 66 -5.59 -15.65 12.85
CA ARG A 66 -5.09 -15.24 14.18
C ARG A 66 -5.67 -13.94 14.70
N TYR A 67 -5.98 -13.00 13.82
CA TYR A 67 -6.25 -11.59 14.19
C TYR A 67 -7.53 -11.03 13.56
N TYR A 68 -8.29 -11.83 12.79
CA TYR A 68 -9.51 -11.33 12.13
C TYR A 68 -10.54 -10.75 13.11
N ALA A 69 -10.68 -11.37 14.29
CA ALA A 69 -11.61 -10.91 15.30
C ALA A 69 -11.21 -9.56 15.91
N ASP A 70 -9.91 -9.32 16.06
CA ASP A 70 -9.34 -8.21 16.84
C ASP A 70 -9.24 -6.89 16.08
N TYR A 71 -9.28 -6.94 14.74
CA TYR A 71 -9.10 -5.76 13.88
C TYR A 71 -10.21 -5.65 12.83
N ASP A 72 -10.45 -4.41 12.40
CA ASP A 72 -11.43 -4.09 11.35
C ASP A 72 -10.80 -3.78 9.99
N TRP A 73 -9.53 -3.38 10.01
CA TRP A 73 -8.78 -2.92 8.85
C TRP A 73 -7.43 -3.63 8.77
N PHE A 74 -7.07 -4.10 7.57
CA PHE A 74 -5.85 -4.88 7.33
C PHE A 74 -5.07 -4.24 6.18
N MET A 75 -3.94 -3.62 6.49
CA MET A 75 -3.12 -2.91 5.50
C MET A 75 -1.88 -3.72 5.11
N LYS A 76 -1.62 -3.82 3.81
CA LYS A 76 -0.34 -4.26 3.27
C LYS A 76 0.43 -3.04 2.75
N VAL A 77 1.70 -2.96 3.11
CA VAL A 77 2.69 -2.02 2.56
C VAL A 77 4.02 -2.72 2.32
N ASP A 78 4.92 -2.11 1.56
CA ASP A 78 6.29 -2.57 1.38
C ASP A 78 7.25 -1.87 2.36
N ASP A 79 8.47 -2.39 2.50
CA ASP A 79 9.48 -1.89 3.44
C ASP A 79 10.11 -0.54 3.05
N ASP A 80 9.73 -0.02 1.89
CA ASP A 80 10.09 1.30 1.36
C ASP A 80 8.88 2.25 1.23
N THR A 81 7.75 1.90 1.85
CA THR A 81 6.55 2.75 1.95
C THR A 81 6.51 3.52 3.29
N PHE A 82 6.05 4.77 3.25
CA PHE A 82 5.76 5.58 4.43
C PHE A 82 4.27 5.90 4.51
N VAL A 83 3.66 5.73 5.68
CA VAL A 83 2.22 5.99 5.90
C VAL A 83 2.04 7.07 6.95
N ILE A 84 1.27 8.11 6.62
CA ILE A 84 0.77 9.05 7.63
C ILE A 84 -0.49 8.42 8.23
N VAL A 85 -0.33 7.72 9.36
CA VAL A 85 -1.38 6.89 9.96
C VAL A 85 -2.64 7.69 10.28
N ASP A 86 -2.51 8.95 10.72
CA ASP A 86 -3.68 9.79 11.01
C ASP A 86 -4.50 10.12 9.74
N ASN A 87 -3.85 10.31 8.60
CA ASN A 87 -4.55 10.50 7.33
C ASN A 87 -5.25 9.21 6.87
N LEU A 88 -4.62 8.05 7.11
CA LEU A 88 -5.25 6.76 6.84
C LEU A 88 -6.49 6.55 7.72
N ARG A 89 -6.39 6.84 9.03
CA ARG A 89 -7.53 6.79 9.96
C ARG A 89 -8.65 7.71 9.53
N TYR A 90 -8.32 8.95 9.15
CA TYR A 90 -9.30 9.91 8.66
C TYR A 90 -10.05 9.40 7.40
N LEU A 91 -9.32 8.80 6.44
CA LEU A 91 -9.94 8.18 5.27
C LEU A 91 -10.93 7.07 5.67
N LEU A 92 -10.48 6.17 6.56
CA LEU A 92 -11.21 4.97 6.95
C LEU A 92 -12.37 5.24 7.92
N ALA A 93 -12.34 6.35 8.65
CA ALA A 93 -13.37 6.72 9.63
C ALA A 93 -14.79 6.82 9.04
N SER A 94 -14.89 7.10 7.73
CA SER A 94 -16.16 7.20 7.00
C SER A 94 -16.57 5.91 6.28
N LYS A 95 -15.79 4.83 6.39
CA LYS A 95 -15.96 3.61 5.61
C LYS A 95 -16.57 2.50 6.45
N ASN A 96 -17.38 1.65 5.82
CA ASN A 96 -18.00 0.51 6.46
C ASN A 96 -17.20 -0.76 6.20
N THR A 97 -16.68 -1.40 7.25
CA THR A 97 -15.84 -2.60 7.17
C THR A 97 -16.64 -3.85 6.80
N SER A 98 -17.97 -3.81 6.88
CA SER A 98 -18.89 -4.86 6.44
C SER A 98 -19.18 -4.81 4.94
N GLU A 99 -18.74 -3.76 4.24
CA GLU A 99 -18.83 -3.71 2.79
C GLU A 99 -17.66 -4.47 2.16
N PRO A 100 -17.87 -5.17 1.03
CA PRO A 100 -16.81 -5.89 0.33
C PRO A 100 -15.95 -4.89 -0.48
N LEU A 101 -15.27 -4.00 0.22
CA LEU A 101 -14.43 -2.95 -0.34
C LEU A 101 -13.00 -2.99 0.21
N TYR A 102 -12.07 -2.60 -0.63
CA TYR A 102 -10.68 -2.33 -0.26
C TYR A 102 -10.20 -1.04 -0.92
N TYR A 103 -9.22 -0.39 -0.32
CA TYR A 103 -8.83 0.99 -0.62
C TYR A 103 -7.33 1.09 -0.92
N GLY A 104 -6.95 1.98 -1.83
CA GLY A 104 -5.57 2.10 -2.31
C GLY A 104 -5.46 3.03 -3.53
N PHE A 105 -4.24 3.20 -4.03
CA PHE A 105 -4.02 3.95 -5.28
C PHE A 105 -4.50 3.11 -6.47
N SER A 106 -5.63 3.51 -7.06
CA SER A 106 -6.39 2.66 -7.97
C SER A 106 -5.92 2.77 -9.42
N PHE A 107 -5.82 1.64 -10.10
CA PHE A 107 -5.57 1.50 -11.54
C PHE A 107 -6.70 0.74 -12.20
N ARG A 108 -6.97 1.02 -13.48
CA ARG A 108 -7.82 0.19 -14.33
C ARG A 108 -6.94 -0.59 -15.31
N HIS A 109 -7.00 -1.91 -15.27
CA HIS A 109 -6.28 -2.76 -16.20
C HIS A 109 -6.94 -2.65 -17.60
N PRO A 110 -6.20 -2.28 -18.66
CA PRO A 110 -6.80 -1.93 -19.94
C PRO A 110 -7.52 -3.09 -20.63
N GLN A 111 -7.04 -4.33 -20.50
CA GLN A 111 -7.67 -5.50 -21.15
C GLN A 111 -8.68 -6.28 -20.31
N PHE A 112 -8.62 -6.21 -18.97
CA PHE A 112 -9.37 -7.14 -18.10
C PHE A 112 -10.60 -6.49 -17.42
N ASN A 113 -10.91 -5.23 -17.77
CA ASN A 113 -11.93 -4.42 -17.08
C ASN A 113 -11.87 -4.57 -15.55
N LEU A 114 -10.65 -4.61 -15.02
CA LEU A 114 -10.36 -4.85 -13.62
C LEU A 114 -9.83 -3.57 -13.00
N ASP A 115 -10.49 -3.11 -11.95
CA ASP A 115 -9.93 -2.09 -11.07
C ASP A 115 -9.10 -2.80 -9.99
N TYR A 116 -7.84 -2.36 -9.80
CA TYR A 116 -6.94 -2.89 -8.77
C TYR A 116 -6.15 -1.76 -8.11
N THR A 117 -5.42 -2.03 -7.02
CA THR A 117 -4.67 -1.00 -6.28
C THR A 117 -3.17 -1.27 -6.31
N SER A 118 -2.33 -0.25 -6.45
CA SER A 118 -0.87 -0.40 -6.43
C SER A 118 -0.35 -1.07 -5.17
N GLY A 119 0.54 -2.05 -5.33
CA GLY A 119 1.18 -2.74 -4.20
C GLY A 119 2.16 -1.85 -3.43
N GLY A 120 2.85 -0.94 -4.14
CA GLY A 120 3.87 -0.05 -3.56
C GLY A 120 3.31 1.17 -2.84
N SER A 121 2.12 1.66 -3.23
CA SER A 121 1.39 2.66 -2.43
C SER A 121 0.83 2.09 -1.13
N GLY A 122 0.79 0.76 -1.05
CA GLY A 122 -0.01 0.02 -0.09
C GLY A 122 -1.50 0.03 -0.42
N TYR A 123 -2.19 -0.92 0.18
CA TYR A 123 -3.64 -1.06 0.10
C TYR A 123 -4.19 -1.62 1.42
N VAL A 124 -5.46 -1.32 1.70
CA VAL A 124 -6.13 -1.68 2.95
C VAL A 124 -7.46 -2.38 2.67
N LEU A 125 -7.64 -3.56 3.27
CA LEU A 125 -8.85 -4.36 3.18
C LEU A 125 -9.72 -4.10 4.41
N GLY A 126 -11.02 -3.92 4.18
CA GLY A 126 -12.01 -4.04 5.25
C GLY A 126 -12.19 -5.50 5.67
N LYS A 127 -12.85 -5.69 6.81
CA LYS A 127 -13.14 -7.01 7.40
C LYS A 127 -13.86 -7.95 6.42
N GLU A 128 -14.94 -7.49 5.79
CA GLU A 128 -15.68 -8.30 4.80
C GLU A 128 -14.82 -8.63 3.57
N ALA A 129 -14.00 -7.68 3.10
CA ALA A 129 -13.10 -7.90 1.98
C ALA A 129 -12.06 -9.00 2.27
N LEU A 130 -11.45 -8.96 3.46
CA LEU A 130 -10.51 -10.01 3.89
C LEU A 130 -11.21 -11.37 4.01
N SER A 131 -12.40 -11.43 4.63
CA SER A 131 -13.13 -12.69 4.76
C SER A 131 -13.45 -13.34 3.42
N ARG A 132 -13.86 -12.54 2.43
CA ARG A 132 -14.12 -13.02 1.07
C ARG A 132 -12.85 -13.49 0.37
N PHE A 133 -11.76 -12.73 0.52
CA PHE A 133 -10.46 -13.08 -0.06
C PHE A 133 -10.01 -14.47 0.40
N ILE A 134 -10.04 -14.76 1.71
CA ILE A 134 -9.54 -16.03 2.25
C ILE A 134 -10.33 -17.25 1.74
N LYS A 135 -11.63 -17.08 1.43
CA LYS A 135 -12.45 -18.16 0.85
C LYS A 135 -11.98 -18.60 -0.54
N VAL A 136 -11.34 -17.72 -1.29
CA VAL A 136 -10.87 -17.99 -2.66
C VAL A 136 -9.35 -18.06 -2.78
N ALA A 137 -8.60 -17.64 -1.75
CA ALA A 137 -7.15 -17.43 -1.81
C ALA A 137 -6.39 -18.65 -2.36
N TYR A 138 -6.79 -19.86 -1.98
CA TYR A 138 -6.16 -21.12 -2.42
C TYR A 138 -6.99 -21.90 -3.44
N ASP A 139 -8.06 -21.31 -3.98
CA ASP A 139 -8.74 -21.87 -5.15
C ASP A 139 -7.90 -21.54 -6.39
N GLU A 140 -7.14 -22.52 -6.88
CA GLU A 140 -6.22 -22.33 -8.02
C GLU A 140 -6.93 -21.97 -9.34
N SER A 141 -8.26 -22.17 -9.44
CA SER A 141 -9.05 -21.73 -10.59
C SER A 141 -9.36 -20.24 -10.58
N VAL A 142 -9.33 -19.62 -9.40
CA VAL A 142 -9.65 -18.20 -9.16
C VAL A 142 -8.39 -17.39 -8.84
N CYS A 143 -7.55 -17.93 -7.96
CA CYS A 143 -6.37 -17.33 -7.37
C CYS A 143 -5.14 -18.23 -7.60
N PRO A 144 -4.65 -18.34 -8.85
CA PRO A 144 -3.57 -19.25 -9.17
C PRO A 144 -2.28 -18.91 -8.42
N SER A 145 -1.63 -19.94 -7.91
CA SER A 145 -0.27 -19.94 -7.34
C SER A 145 0.82 -19.92 -8.40
N GLY A 146 0.49 -20.41 -9.59
CA GLY A 146 1.45 -20.78 -10.61
C GLY A 146 2.04 -19.60 -11.38
N HIS A 147 3.31 -19.77 -11.75
CA HIS A 147 4.03 -18.93 -12.71
C HIS A 147 3.52 -19.08 -14.16
N SER A 148 2.33 -19.66 -14.43
CA SER A 148 1.76 -19.76 -15.78
C SER A 148 1.06 -18.47 -16.22
N VAL A 149 0.55 -17.68 -15.26
CA VAL A 149 0.39 -16.22 -15.39
C VAL A 149 1.75 -15.56 -15.06
N ALA A 150 2.82 -16.08 -15.67
CA ALA A 150 4.21 -15.74 -15.36
C ALA A 150 4.37 -14.22 -15.38
N LYS A 151 4.70 -13.63 -14.22
CA LYS A 151 4.96 -12.19 -13.98
C LYS A 151 3.75 -11.31 -13.64
N ALA A 152 2.56 -11.84 -13.33
CA ALA A 152 1.54 -10.97 -12.73
C ALA A 152 2.06 -10.41 -11.41
N ALA A 153 2.12 -9.08 -11.31
CA ALA A 153 2.54 -8.39 -10.10
C ALA A 153 1.58 -8.74 -8.95
N GLU A 154 2.10 -8.77 -7.72
CA GLU A 154 1.33 -9.16 -6.52
C GLU A 154 0.02 -8.38 -6.38
N ASP A 155 0.04 -7.10 -6.70
CA ASP A 155 -1.10 -6.20 -6.64
C ASP A 155 -2.18 -6.51 -7.69
N LEU A 156 -1.77 -6.90 -8.90
CA LEU A 156 -2.68 -7.36 -9.93
C LEU A 156 -3.34 -8.69 -9.53
N MET A 157 -2.58 -9.61 -8.96
CA MET A 157 -3.10 -10.88 -8.45
C MET A 157 -4.09 -10.68 -7.31
N MET A 158 -3.77 -9.77 -6.37
CA MET A 158 -4.69 -9.37 -5.32
C MET A 158 -6.00 -8.81 -5.90
N GLY A 159 -5.91 -7.90 -6.87
CA GLY A 159 -7.08 -7.34 -7.56
C GLY A 159 -7.95 -8.39 -8.24
N LEU A 160 -7.35 -9.33 -8.99
CA LEU A 160 -8.05 -10.43 -9.65
C LEU A 160 -8.82 -11.29 -8.65
N CYS A 161 -8.14 -11.72 -7.58
CA CYS A 161 -8.72 -12.54 -6.52
C CYS A 161 -9.87 -11.85 -5.79
N LEU A 162 -9.68 -10.58 -5.41
CA LEU A 162 -10.70 -9.79 -4.75
C LEU A 162 -11.92 -9.60 -5.66
N SER A 163 -11.69 -9.25 -6.93
CA SER A 163 -12.78 -9.09 -7.90
C SER A 163 -13.58 -10.38 -8.08
N ALA A 164 -12.90 -11.53 -8.18
CA ALA A 164 -13.57 -12.83 -8.28
C ALA A 164 -14.35 -13.20 -7.01
N ALA A 165 -13.92 -12.73 -5.84
CA ALA A 165 -14.65 -12.85 -4.58
C ALA A 165 -15.77 -11.80 -4.41
N GLY A 166 -16.03 -10.97 -5.42
CA GLY A 166 -17.03 -9.90 -5.39
C GLY A 166 -16.63 -8.70 -4.53
N VAL A 167 -15.34 -8.53 -4.25
CA VAL A 167 -14.77 -7.36 -3.58
C VAL A 167 -14.36 -6.32 -4.63
N ARG A 168 -14.67 -5.05 -4.38
CA ARG A 168 -14.38 -3.96 -5.33
C ARG A 168 -13.47 -2.91 -4.72
N VAL A 169 -12.77 -2.17 -5.58
CA VAL A 169 -11.99 -1.01 -5.16
C VAL A 169 -12.93 0.11 -4.70
N GLY A 170 -12.72 0.62 -3.49
CA GLY A 170 -13.45 1.72 -2.92
C GLY A 170 -12.81 3.08 -3.20
N ASN A 171 -13.61 4.14 -3.18
CA ASN A 171 -13.11 5.49 -3.40
C ASN A 171 -12.18 5.94 -2.25
N SER A 172 -10.92 6.15 -2.61
CA SER A 172 -9.81 6.55 -1.73
C SER A 172 -9.33 7.97 -2.01
N LEU A 173 -10.17 8.79 -2.64
CA LEU A 173 -9.86 10.19 -2.92
C LEU A 173 -10.37 11.09 -1.78
N ASP A 174 -9.61 12.13 -1.45
CA ASP A 174 -10.04 13.18 -0.52
C ASP A 174 -11.04 14.15 -1.18
N SER A 175 -11.49 15.17 -0.43
CA SER A 175 -12.26 16.31 -0.96
C SER A 175 -11.29 17.43 -1.34
N PRO A 176 -10.56 17.31 -2.47
CA PRO A 176 -11.05 17.72 -3.79
C PRO A 176 -10.71 16.71 -4.90
N ARG A 177 -10.94 15.41 -4.63
CA ARG A 177 -10.65 14.25 -5.48
C ARG A 177 -9.16 13.95 -5.71
N LYS A 178 -8.31 14.19 -4.71
CA LYS A 178 -6.88 13.87 -4.76
C LYS A 178 -6.60 12.54 -4.08
N ASN A 179 -5.51 11.90 -4.52
CA ASN A 179 -5.10 10.61 -3.99
C ASN A 179 -4.61 10.73 -2.54
N THR A 180 -5.22 9.97 -1.62
CA THR A 180 -4.73 9.87 -0.24
C THR A 180 -3.64 8.79 -0.07
N LEU A 181 -3.57 7.84 -1.00
CA LEU A 181 -2.47 6.88 -1.15
C LEU A 181 -1.79 7.14 -2.50
N SER A 182 -0.45 7.21 -2.52
CA SER A 182 0.31 7.60 -3.71
C SER A 182 1.25 6.49 -4.16
N GLY A 183 1.29 6.22 -5.47
CA GLY A 183 2.28 5.34 -6.10
C GLY A 183 3.62 6.03 -6.41
N ILE A 184 3.82 7.28 -5.98
CA ILE A 184 4.99 8.10 -6.32
C ILE A 184 6.03 8.03 -5.20
N TYR A 185 7.29 7.74 -5.57
CA TYR A 185 8.40 7.74 -4.62
C TYR A 185 8.68 9.15 -4.07
N ILE A 186 8.92 9.26 -2.76
CA ILE A 186 9.30 10.51 -2.09
C ILE A 186 10.51 11.19 -2.77
N ARG A 187 11.49 10.42 -3.27
CA ARG A 187 12.64 10.97 -4.00
C ARG A 187 12.25 11.71 -5.29
N GLN A 188 11.16 11.29 -5.93
CA GLN A 188 10.63 12.00 -7.07
C GLN A 188 10.12 13.37 -6.63
N PHE A 189 9.47 13.53 -5.47
CA PHE A 189 9.09 14.87 -4.97
C PHE A 189 10.29 15.81 -4.79
N TYR A 190 11.42 15.33 -4.25
CA TYR A 190 12.60 16.19 -4.02
C TYR A 190 13.35 16.59 -5.29
N ARG A 191 13.30 15.80 -6.37
CA ARG A 191 13.96 16.15 -7.64
C ARG A 191 13.26 17.28 -8.40
N TRP A 192 12.00 17.58 -8.09
CA TRP A 192 11.20 18.60 -8.80
C TRP A 192 11.48 20.03 -8.33
N ASN A 193 12.24 20.22 -7.24
CA ASN A 193 12.66 21.54 -6.76
C ASN A 193 13.91 22.10 -7.47
N ILE A 194 14.49 21.38 -8.44
CA ILE A 194 15.63 21.84 -9.22
C ILE A 194 15.24 21.90 -10.70
N GLY A 195 14.76 23.06 -11.13
CA GLY A 195 15.04 23.69 -12.42
C GLY A 195 14.58 23.06 -13.74
N ASP A 196 14.35 21.75 -13.85
CA ASP A 196 14.19 21.10 -15.14
C ASP A 196 12.88 20.33 -15.25
N GLY A 197 12.00 20.81 -16.13
CA GLY A 197 10.74 20.18 -16.51
C GLY A 197 10.97 18.85 -17.22
N TYR A 198 11.10 17.77 -16.47
CA TYR A 198 11.08 16.41 -17.00
C TYR A 198 9.64 15.89 -17.04
N ARG A 199 9.05 15.90 -18.24
CA ARG A 199 7.81 15.19 -18.57
C ARG A 199 8.06 13.69 -18.47
N VAL A 200 7.64 13.05 -17.38
CA VAL A 200 7.57 11.59 -17.32
C VAL A 200 6.28 11.15 -18.01
N LEU A 201 6.38 10.88 -19.30
CA LEU A 201 5.39 10.11 -20.03
C LEU A 201 5.43 8.67 -19.49
N PHE A 202 4.45 8.28 -18.69
CA PHE A 202 4.04 6.88 -18.68
C PHE A 202 3.11 6.71 -19.90
N PRO A 203 3.49 5.99 -20.97
CA PRO A 203 2.78 6.00 -22.25
C PRO A 203 1.34 5.46 -22.23
N GLN A 204 0.78 5.16 -21.07
CA GLN A 204 -0.57 4.64 -20.86
C GLN A 204 -1.34 5.33 -19.71
N TYR A 205 -0.80 6.39 -19.08
CA TYR A 205 -1.38 6.93 -17.84
C TYR A 205 -1.56 8.45 -17.89
N ASN A 206 -2.73 8.86 -17.41
CA ASN A 206 -3.25 10.24 -17.39
C ASN A 206 -2.29 11.26 -16.75
N TYR A 207 -2.39 12.50 -17.22
CA TYR A 207 -1.62 13.67 -16.77
C TYR A 207 -1.81 13.93 -15.28
N CYS A 208 -0.73 14.20 -14.53
CA CYS A 208 -0.81 14.65 -13.13
C CYS A 208 -0.07 15.99 -12.97
N GLU A 209 -0.77 17.04 -12.54
CA GLU A 209 -0.20 18.32 -12.09
C GLU A 209 -0.15 18.38 -10.55
N PHE A 210 0.93 18.92 -10.00
CA PHE A 210 1.11 19.02 -8.54
C PHE A 210 1.07 20.50 -8.14
N HIS A 211 0.16 20.86 -7.23
CA HIS A 211 0.08 22.21 -6.67
C HIS A 211 0.56 22.22 -5.22
N TYR A 212 1.55 23.08 -4.92
CA TYR A 212 2.03 23.32 -3.57
C TYR A 212 1.26 24.49 -2.94
N ASN A 213 0.75 24.31 -1.72
CA ASN A 213 0.46 25.43 -0.83
C ASN A 213 1.42 25.34 0.34
N VAL A 214 2.56 26.01 0.23
CA VAL A 214 3.40 26.31 1.40
C VAL A 214 2.74 27.49 2.09
N CYS A 215 2.24 27.29 3.31
CA CYS A 215 1.78 28.40 4.15
C CYS A 215 3.02 29.21 4.60
N LEU A 216 3.50 30.09 3.73
CA LEU A 216 4.54 31.07 4.02
C LEU A 216 3.88 32.29 4.68
N SER A 217 3.45 32.16 5.94
CA SER A 217 3.19 33.34 6.77
C SER A 217 3.76 33.15 8.16
N VAL A 218 4.94 33.76 8.32
CA VAL A 218 5.51 34.27 9.58
C VAL A 218 5.75 33.25 10.70
N CYS A 219 6.86 32.51 10.59
CA CYS A 219 7.64 32.07 11.75
C CYS A 219 9.13 32.21 11.41
N LEU A 220 9.55 33.45 11.14
CA LEU A 220 10.94 33.83 11.35
C LEU A 220 11.10 34.01 12.86
N LEU A 221 11.99 33.20 13.43
CA LEU A 221 12.38 33.13 14.83
C LEU A 221 11.47 32.29 15.75
N VAL A 222 12.12 31.29 16.36
CA VAL A 222 11.69 30.42 17.47
C VAL A 222 11.23 29.01 17.05
N CYS A 223 11.93 28.03 17.62
CA CYS A 223 11.69 26.58 17.64
C CYS A 223 12.13 25.73 16.44
N LEU A 224 13.39 25.31 16.52
CA LEU A 224 13.77 23.91 16.32
C LEU A 224 12.78 23.01 17.09
N SER A 225 12.31 21.95 16.43
CA SER A 225 11.35 20.92 16.89
C SER A 225 9.87 21.21 16.59
N VAL A 226 9.30 20.28 15.80
CA VAL A 226 7.87 20.05 15.53
C VAL A 226 7.23 20.92 14.41
N CYS A 227 6.55 20.22 13.49
CA CYS A 227 5.64 20.70 12.44
C CYS A 227 6.24 21.32 11.16
N CYS A 228 6.65 20.44 10.23
CA CYS A 228 6.29 20.62 8.82
C CYS A 228 5.33 19.50 8.43
N LEU A 229 4.02 19.75 8.53
CA LEU A 229 3.01 18.91 7.88
C LEU A 229 3.15 19.11 6.36
N LEU A 230 3.79 18.16 5.69
CA LEU A 230 3.83 18.14 4.22
C LEU A 230 2.53 17.52 3.72
N PHE A 231 1.57 18.36 3.34
CA PHE A 231 0.42 17.93 2.54
C PHE A 231 0.86 17.83 1.08
N VAL A 232 1.06 16.60 0.60
CA VAL A 232 1.34 16.33 -0.80
C VAL A 232 0.02 16.28 -1.56
N TYR A 233 -0.21 17.26 -2.43
CA TYR A 233 -1.39 17.32 -3.30
C TYR A 233 -1.07 16.79 -4.69
N VAL A 234 -1.88 15.84 -5.18
CA VAL A 234 -1.79 15.29 -6.54
C VAL A 234 -3.08 15.61 -7.30
N HIS A 235 -3.05 16.49 -8.29
CA HIS A 235 -4.15 16.63 -9.26
C HIS A 235 -3.86 15.73 -10.46
N CYS A 236 -4.78 14.84 -10.83
CA CYS A 236 -4.67 14.10 -12.09
C CYS A 236 -5.81 14.53 -13.02
N PHE A 237 -5.48 14.93 -14.25
CA PHE A 237 -6.41 15.33 -15.29
C PHE A 237 -6.61 14.19 -16.29
N THR A 238 -7.86 13.96 -16.69
CA THR A 238 -8.22 13.09 -17.83
C THR A 238 -8.30 13.95 -19.07
N LEU A 239 -7.49 13.67 -20.09
CA LEU A 239 -7.68 14.27 -21.42
C LEU A 239 -8.70 13.40 -22.18
N TYR A 240 -9.78 14.03 -22.65
CA TYR A 240 -10.80 13.42 -23.52
C TYR A 240 -10.23 13.11 -24.90
#